data_AF-A0A8J1UQJ4-F1
#
_entry.id   AF-A0A8J1UQJ4-F1
#
_cell.length_a   1.000
_cell.length_b   1.000
_cell.length_c   1.000
_cell.angle_alpha   90.00
_cell.angle_beta   90.00
_cell.angle_gamma   90.00
#
_symmetry.space_group_name_H-M   'P 1'
#
loop_
_entity.id
_entity.type
_entity.pdbx_description
1 polymer ?
#
loop_
_entity_poly.entity_id
_entity_poly.type
_entity_poly.pdbx_seq_one_letter_code
_entity_poly.pdbx_strand_id
1 'polypeptide(L)'
;MFSGTFRRINNGKGNLPLESRENVEPVRPPSLHRQQSDNVQQKTEKRRDKNVASGAKTTRDAHSVNKKLKSEIKHVKSKIKELDSTVSELAQMLRILNRKLDMQNLDMRKIVDSLEQKQQQNKRSSQQEYDRQKKQIEAVENRLLKTSTVKNRLSKSPMVENQLSKSTKQNEQQVQRPFKQQYDTITRRKIYTGDWDCDELLCYTDDDDVIEDNPVGWNTSDRAYKTLPPGLRLAKSTIPNAGTGVFSDVFIPKGTYFGPYDGDVVYRSFQQYNKGEYVFTIYKLGKRLFGRDAGPIEMSNWTRFLNCPRDFLELNVEPMQCREHVYFRTIRDVKPGRELLFFYGRNYAKYKLGIREEAFCKGYNASQEDPIISEYISEHIC
;
A
#
# COMPACT_ATOMS: atom_id res chain seq x y z
N MET A 1 51.87 5.41 15.28
CA MET A 1 52.53 6.72 15.25
C MET A 1 52.67 7.21 16.68
N PHE A 2 53.94 7.36 17.07
CA PHE A 2 54.58 7.81 18.32
C PHE A 2 53.81 8.02 19.64
N SER A 3 54.34 7.33 20.65
CA SER A 3 54.33 7.62 22.09
C SER A 3 55.43 8.64 22.47
N GLY A 4 55.37 9.18 23.70
CA GLY A 4 56.59 9.53 24.45
C GLY A 4 56.68 10.91 25.13
N THR A 5 56.33 10.95 26.42
CA THR A 5 57.08 11.47 27.59
C THR A 5 58.09 12.66 27.54
N PHE A 6 57.99 13.49 28.61
CA PHE A 6 59.03 13.97 29.57
C PHE A 6 59.65 15.41 29.50
N ARG A 7 59.64 16.05 30.70
CA ARG A 7 60.68 16.84 31.42
C ARG A 7 60.65 18.38 31.55
N ARG A 8 60.80 18.79 32.83
CA ARG A 8 61.30 20.06 33.42
C ARG A 8 62.73 20.41 32.99
N ILE A 9 63.05 21.72 32.91
CA ILE A 9 64.32 22.40 33.31
C ILE A 9 63.96 23.90 33.54
N ASN A 10 64.03 24.54 34.71
CA ASN A 10 65.12 25.14 35.51
C ASN A 10 66.04 26.22 34.87
N ASN A 11 66.03 27.40 35.50
CA ASN A 11 67.09 28.39 35.76
C ASN A 11 68.25 28.59 34.77
N GLY A 12 68.41 29.84 34.32
CA GLY A 12 69.67 30.41 33.84
C GLY A 12 69.95 31.77 34.48
N LYS A 13 71.00 31.85 35.30
CA LYS A 13 71.69 33.06 35.80
C LYS A 13 73.10 33.09 35.19
N GLY A 14 73.65 34.30 35.02
CA GLY A 14 75.07 34.62 34.74
C GLY A 14 75.22 35.53 33.52
N ASN A 15 76.00 36.61 33.46
CA ASN A 15 77.10 37.08 34.30
C ASN A 15 77.36 38.62 34.18
N LEU A 16 77.98 39.14 35.25
CA LEU A 16 78.81 40.33 35.56
C LEU A 16 79.66 40.99 34.43
N PRO A 17 80.37 42.16 34.59
CA PRO A 17 81.00 42.67 35.85
C PRO A 17 81.14 44.21 36.13
N LEU A 18 81.46 44.48 37.42
CA LEU A 18 82.40 45.45 38.05
C LEU A 18 82.45 46.93 37.63
N GLU A 19 82.24 47.84 38.60
CA GLU A 19 83.30 48.77 39.08
C GLU A 19 82.90 49.50 40.39
N SER A 20 83.90 50.10 41.04
CA SER A 20 84.04 50.31 42.48
C SER A 20 84.16 51.79 42.91
N ARG A 21 83.76 52.05 44.17
CA ARG A 21 84.17 53.15 45.09
C ARG A 21 83.72 54.60 44.75
N GLU A 22 82.99 55.23 45.67
CA GLU A 22 83.56 56.20 46.65
C GLU A 22 82.48 56.73 47.61
N ASN A 23 82.88 56.93 48.87
CA ASN A 23 82.12 57.58 49.93
C ASN A 23 82.25 59.10 49.77
N VAL A 24 81.13 59.82 49.64
CA VAL A 24 81.03 61.24 50.01
C VAL A 24 79.58 61.52 50.47
N GLU A 25 79.35 61.68 51.77
CA GLU A 25 78.31 62.59 52.26
C GLU A 25 78.85 64.01 52.09
N PRO A 26 78.04 65.03 51.72
CA PRO A 26 77.39 65.76 52.80
C PRO A 26 76.12 66.60 52.46
N VAL A 27 75.55 67.13 53.55
CA VAL A 27 74.71 68.33 53.70
C VAL A 27 73.23 68.24 53.30
N ARG A 28 72.41 68.25 54.34
CA ARG A 28 70.98 68.58 54.36
C ARG A 28 70.78 70.10 54.24
N PRO A 29 69.90 70.62 53.35
CA PRO A 29 69.24 71.90 53.54
C PRO A 29 67.77 71.72 53.95
N PRO A 30 67.12 72.78 54.49
CA PRO A 30 66.00 72.64 55.40
C PRO A 30 64.64 72.46 54.73
N SER A 31 63.76 71.82 55.49
CA SER A 31 62.35 71.57 55.25
C SER A 31 61.57 72.79 54.74
N LEU A 32 60.98 72.67 53.55
CA LEU A 32 59.84 73.46 53.10
C LEU A 32 59.08 72.64 52.05
N HIS A 33 58.09 71.86 52.49
CA HIS A 33 56.82 71.59 51.78
C HIS A 33 56.06 70.43 52.46
N ARG A 34 55.24 70.78 53.46
CA ARG A 34 54.28 69.88 54.09
C ARG A 34 52.85 70.06 53.53
N GLN A 35 52.71 70.58 52.31
CA GLN A 35 51.39 70.85 51.69
C GLN A 35 51.23 70.31 50.25
N GLN A 36 52.29 69.78 49.62
CA GLN A 36 52.19 69.08 48.33
C GLN A 36 52.16 67.54 48.49
N SER A 37 52.61 67.00 49.62
CA SER A 37 52.54 65.56 49.95
C SER A 37 51.10 65.08 50.15
N ASP A 38 50.30 65.87 50.85
CA ASP A 38 48.98 65.45 51.33
C ASP A 38 47.95 65.43 50.19
N ASN A 39 48.10 66.33 49.21
CA ASN A 39 47.23 66.39 48.02
C ASN A 39 47.54 65.26 47.01
N VAL A 40 48.80 64.81 46.92
CA VAL A 40 49.20 63.66 46.09
C VAL A 40 48.85 62.34 46.78
N GLN A 41 48.98 62.24 48.10
CA GLN A 41 48.52 61.09 48.88
C GLN A 41 46.99 60.93 48.83
N GLN A 42 46.21 62.01 49.05
CA GLN A 42 44.74 61.93 48.97
C GLN A 42 44.22 61.60 47.55
N LYS A 43 44.91 62.06 46.49
CA LYS A 43 44.57 61.68 45.10
C LYS A 43 44.91 60.22 44.79
N THR A 44 46.00 59.70 45.34
CA THR A 44 46.41 58.29 45.14
C THR A 44 45.55 57.33 45.98
N GLU A 45 45.14 57.71 47.20
CA GLU A 45 44.16 56.98 48.02
C GLU A 45 42.78 56.95 47.38
N LYS A 46 42.22 58.10 46.95
CA LYS A 46 40.93 58.11 46.24
C LYS A 46 40.94 57.29 44.94
N ARG A 47 42.07 57.21 44.24
CA ARG A 47 42.22 56.35 43.04
C ARG A 47 42.32 54.86 43.42
N ARG A 48 43.01 54.54 44.52
CA ARG A 48 43.06 53.17 45.06
C ARG A 48 41.69 52.70 45.53
N ASP A 49 40.95 53.51 46.28
CA ASP A 49 39.62 53.18 46.78
C ASP A 49 38.61 52.98 45.65
N LYS A 50 38.67 53.80 44.59
CA LYS A 50 37.85 53.61 43.38
C LYS A 50 38.21 52.33 42.62
N ASN A 51 39.50 52.01 42.50
CA ASN A 51 39.94 50.79 41.84
C ASN A 51 39.56 49.53 42.64
N VAL A 52 39.69 49.55 43.97
CA VAL A 52 39.27 48.47 44.87
C VAL A 52 37.75 48.30 44.84
N ALA A 53 36.97 49.38 44.86
CA ALA A 53 35.51 49.32 44.72
C ALA A 53 35.07 48.78 43.35
N SER A 54 35.76 49.15 42.27
CA SER A 54 35.48 48.62 40.92
C SER A 54 35.81 47.13 40.82
N GLY A 55 36.92 46.68 41.42
CA GLY A 55 37.33 45.27 41.49
C GLY A 55 36.41 44.43 42.37
N ALA A 56 35.90 44.99 43.46
CA ALA A 56 34.91 44.34 44.34
C ALA A 56 33.53 44.21 43.66
N LYS A 57 33.18 45.15 42.77
CA LYS A 57 31.93 45.11 41.99
C LYS A 57 32.01 44.07 40.87
N THR A 58 33.09 44.07 40.08
CA THR A 58 33.31 43.09 39.01
C THR A 58 33.42 41.66 39.52
N THR A 59 34.02 41.45 40.70
CA THR A 59 34.07 40.13 41.35
C THR A 59 32.71 39.65 41.88
N ARG A 60 31.87 40.53 42.42
CA ARG A 60 30.48 40.19 42.79
C ARG A 60 29.61 39.85 41.58
N ASP A 61 29.75 40.61 40.50
CA ASP A 61 29.02 40.37 39.25
C ASP A 61 29.44 39.02 38.64
N ALA A 62 30.74 38.71 38.62
CA ALA A 62 31.25 37.40 38.20
C ALA A 62 30.73 36.25 39.09
N HIS A 63 30.62 36.46 40.41
CA HIS A 63 30.08 35.46 41.33
C HIS A 63 28.58 35.20 41.11
N SER A 64 27.81 36.25 40.82
CA SER A 64 26.39 36.16 40.47
C SER A 64 26.17 35.39 39.17
N VAL A 65 26.96 35.72 38.13
CA VAL A 65 26.92 35.02 36.83
C VAL A 65 27.29 33.53 37.01
N ASN A 66 28.33 33.23 37.77
CA ASN A 66 28.77 31.85 38.00
C ASN A 66 27.73 31.03 38.80
N LYS A 67 27.03 31.68 39.74
CA LYS A 67 25.91 31.05 40.46
C LYS A 67 24.73 30.73 39.52
N LYS A 68 24.38 31.65 38.63
CA LYS A 68 23.32 31.45 37.62
C LYS A 68 23.69 30.33 36.65
N LEU A 69 24.93 30.32 36.15
CA LEU A 69 25.43 29.28 35.25
C LEU A 69 25.40 27.89 35.92
N LYS A 70 25.78 27.78 37.20
CA LYS A 70 25.68 26.52 37.96
C LYS A 70 24.23 26.04 38.10
N SER A 71 23.28 26.94 38.33
CA SER A 71 21.86 26.56 38.39
C SER A 71 21.32 26.09 37.04
N GLU A 72 21.72 26.72 35.94
CA GLU A 72 21.33 26.32 34.59
C GLU A 72 21.94 24.96 34.22
N ILE A 73 23.22 24.72 34.54
CA ILE A 73 23.87 23.42 34.36
C ILE A 73 23.16 22.33 35.15
N LYS A 74 22.75 22.62 36.40
CA LYS A 74 21.99 21.67 37.24
C LYS A 74 20.64 21.33 36.60
N HIS A 75 19.95 22.33 36.07
CA HIS A 75 18.68 22.15 35.37
C HIS A 75 18.83 21.30 34.11
N VAL A 76 19.84 21.60 33.28
CA VAL A 76 20.14 20.82 32.06
C VAL A 76 20.48 19.36 32.40
N LYS A 77 21.28 19.12 33.45
CA LYS A 77 21.58 17.75 33.91
C LYS A 77 20.35 16.99 34.37
N SER A 78 19.41 17.67 35.03
CA SER A 78 18.13 17.06 35.42
C SER A 78 17.32 16.63 34.20
N LYS A 79 17.22 17.51 33.20
CA LYS A 79 16.51 17.21 31.94
C LYS A 79 17.15 16.07 31.15
N ILE A 80 18.49 16.02 31.10
CA ILE A 80 19.21 14.90 30.44
C ILE A 80 18.83 13.57 31.12
N LYS A 81 18.80 13.54 32.46
CA LYS A 81 18.44 12.32 33.20
C LYS A 81 17.00 11.88 32.94
N GLU A 82 16.08 12.83 32.82
CA GLU A 82 14.68 12.57 32.47
C GLU A 82 14.57 12.01 31.04
N LEU A 83 15.32 12.59 30.10
CA LEU A 83 15.41 12.10 28.73
C LEU A 83 15.98 10.67 28.66
N ASP A 84 17.05 10.36 29.40
CA ASP A 84 17.63 9.00 29.46
C ASP A 84 16.63 7.97 30.00
N SER A 85 15.77 8.37 30.94
CA SER A 85 14.68 7.52 31.44
C SER A 85 13.67 7.23 30.34
N THR A 86 13.21 8.25 29.63
CA THR A 86 12.24 8.08 28.51
C THR A 86 12.81 7.23 27.37
N VAL A 87 14.10 7.40 27.04
CA VAL A 87 14.78 6.57 26.03
C VAL A 87 14.84 5.11 26.47
N SER A 88 15.07 4.86 27.76
CA SER A 88 15.08 3.50 28.32
C SER A 88 13.70 2.84 28.26
N GLU A 89 12.62 3.59 28.52
CA GLU A 89 11.24 3.11 28.40
C GLU A 89 10.88 2.79 26.94
N LEU A 90 11.21 3.69 26.01
CA LEU A 90 11.03 3.47 24.57
C LEU A 90 11.79 2.23 24.07
N ALA A 91 13.02 2.04 24.54
CA ALA A 91 13.82 0.86 24.21
C ALA A 91 13.18 -0.44 24.74
N GLN A 92 12.55 -0.41 25.94
CA GLN A 92 11.80 -1.57 26.44
C GLN A 92 10.55 -1.84 25.58
N MET A 93 9.78 -0.81 25.25
CA MET A 93 8.60 -0.96 24.39
C MET A 93 8.96 -1.53 23.02
N LEU A 94 10.05 -1.05 22.41
CA LEU A 94 10.54 -1.57 21.13
C LEU A 94 10.90 -3.06 21.21
N ARG A 95 11.53 -3.50 22.30
CA ARG A 95 11.84 -4.93 22.51
C ARG A 95 10.57 -5.78 22.62
N ILE A 96 9.54 -5.28 23.29
CA ILE A 96 8.25 -5.98 23.42
C ILE A 96 7.57 -6.06 22.05
N LEU A 97 7.57 -4.98 21.28
CA LEU A 97 6.98 -4.94 19.94
C LEU A 97 7.67 -5.93 18.99
N ASN A 98 9.00 -5.93 18.98
CA ASN A 98 9.78 -6.85 18.14
C ASN A 98 9.50 -8.31 18.50
N ARG A 99 9.40 -8.66 19.78
CA ARG A 99 9.00 -10.02 20.18
C ARG A 99 7.60 -10.41 19.70
N LYS A 100 6.64 -9.49 19.73
CA LYS A 100 5.29 -9.74 19.19
C LYS A 100 5.33 -9.97 17.68
N LEU A 101 6.09 -9.15 16.97
CA LEU A 101 6.28 -9.29 15.52
C LEU A 101 6.94 -10.65 15.18
N ASP A 102 7.94 -11.07 15.93
CA ASP A 102 8.60 -12.38 15.75
C ASP A 102 7.64 -13.55 15.97
N MET A 103 6.77 -13.48 16.98
CA MET A 103 5.74 -14.52 17.20
C MET A 103 4.74 -14.59 16.05
N GLN A 104 4.27 -13.44 15.55
CA GLN A 104 3.36 -13.40 14.40
C GLN A 104 4.02 -13.94 13.13
N ASN A 105 5.30 -13.62 12.92
CA ASN A 105 6.07 -14.15 11.81
C ASN A 105 6.28 -15.67 11.90
N LEU A 106 6.45 -16.22 13.11
CA LEU A 106 6.56 -17.65 13.32
C LEU A 106 5.25 -18.39 13.01
N ASP A 107 4.11 -17.84 13.43
CA ASP A 107 2.81 -18.44 13.16
C ASP A 107 2.44 -18.37 11.67
N MET A 108 2.79 -17.28 10.99
CA MET A 108 2.67 -17.20 9.52
C MET A 108 3.49 -18.29 8.81
N ARG A 109 4.74 -18.52 9.22
CA ARG A 109 5.58 -19.57 8.62
C ARG A 109 4.95 -20.96 8.73
N LYS A 110 4.38 -21.30 9.89
CA LYS A 110 3.67 -22.58 10.09
C LYS A 110 2.47 -22.73 9.16
N ILE A 111 1.73 -21.65 8.93
CA ILE A 111 0.58 -21.64 8.02
C ILE A 111 1.06 -21.87 6.58
N VAL A 112 2.13 -21.18 6.16
CA VAL A 112 2.73 -21.34 4.82
C VAL A 112 3.19 -22.79 4.61
N ASP A 113 3.95 -23.36 5.55
CA ASP A 113 4.43 -24.74 5.47
C ASP A 113 3.26 -25.74 5.36
N SER A 114 2.18 -25.52 6.11
CA SER A 114 0.97 -26.36 6.05
C SER A 114 0.27 -26.26 4.70
N LEU A 115 0.21 -25.07 4.12
CA LEU A 115 -0.39 -24.84 2.80
C LEU A 115 0.44 -25.48 1.68
N GLU A 116 1.76 -25.37 1.74
CA GLU A 116 2.68 -26.02 0.80
C GLU A 116 2.54 -27.54 0.82
N GLN A 117 2.45 -28.14 2.02
CA GLN A 117 2.20 -29.58 2.16
C GLN A 117 0.87 -30.00 1.53
N LYS A 118 -0.21 -29.25 1.78
CA LYS A 118 -1.52 -29.52 1.16
C LYS A 118 -1.47 -29.37 -0.37
N GLN A 119 -0.74 -28.38 -0.88
CA GLN A 119 -0.57 -28.21 -2.33
C GLN A 119 0.19 -29.38 -2.95
N GLN A 120 1.26 -29.86 -2.29
CA GLN A 120 2.04 -31.02 -2.73
C GLN A 120 1.18 -32.29 -2.74
N GLN A 121 0.32 -32.47 -1.73
CA GLN A 121 -0.60 -33.60 -1.63
C GLN A 121 -1.65 -33.56 -2.75
N ASN A 122 -2.25 -32.41 -3.01
CA ASN A 122 -3.22 -32.25 -4.10
C ASN A 122 -2.59 -32.55 -5.47
N LYS A 123 -1.38 -32.06 -5.73
CA LYS A 123 -0.64 -32.38 -6.97
C LYS A 123 -0.44 -33.90 -7.14
N ARG A 124 -0.07 -34.60 -6.06
CA ARG A 124 0.10 -36.06 -6.07
C ARG A 124 -1.22 -36.79 -6.33
N SER A 125 -2.31 -36.37 -5.69
CA SER A 125 -3.64 -36.96 -5.89
C SER A 125 -4.14 -36.75 -7.32
N SER A 126 -4.02 -35.55 -7.88
CA SER A 126 -4.40 -35.27 -9.27
C SER A 126 -3.56 -36.07 -10.28
N GLN A 127 -2.25 -36.23 -10.04
CA GLN A 127 -1.39 -37.04 -10.91
C GLN A 127 -1.79 -38.52 -10.86
N GLN A 128 -2.08 -39.06 -9.68
CA GLN A 128 -2.55 -40.45 -9.54
C GLN A 128 -3.87 -40.69 -10.28
N GLU A 129 -4.78 -39.73 -10.26
CA GLU A 129 -6.06 -39.83 -10.95
C GLU A 129 -5.88 -39.76 -12.48
N TYR A 130 -5.02 -38.86 -12.96
CA TYR A 130 -4.62 -38.81 -14.37
C TYR A 130 -4.02 -40.14 -14.85
N ASP A 131 -3.09 -40.73 -14.08
CA ASP A 131 -2.45 -42.00 -14.42
C ASP A 131 -3.47 -43.17 -14.43
N ARG A 132 -4.48 -43.14 -13.56
CA ARG A 132 -5.59 -44.12 -13.57
C ARG A 132 -6.44 -43.99 -14.82
N GLN A 133 -6.85 -42.78 -15.18
CA GLN A 133 -7.65 -42.52 -16.39
C GLN A 133 -6.88 -42.92 -17.65
N LYS A 134 -5.59 -42.59 -17.72
CA LYS A 134 -4.72 -42.98 -18.84
C LYS A 134 -4.69 -44.50 -19.03
N LYS A 135 -4.51 -45.26 -17.94
CA LYS A 135 -4.54 -46.74 -18.00
C LYS A 135 -5.88 -47.30 -18.46
N GLN A 136 -6.99 -46.67 -18.07
CA GLN A 136 -8.32 -47.07 -18.53
C GLN A 136 -8.50 -46.83 -20.02
N ILE A 137 -8.04 -45.68 -20.53
CA ILE A 137 -8.07 -45.36 -21.96
C ILE A 137 -7.21 -46.36 -22.74
N GLU A 138 -5.97 -46.60 -22.32
CA GLU A 138 -5.08 -47.60 -22.96
C GLU A 138 -5.71 -49.01 -22.96
N ALA A 139 -6.44 -49.39 -21.91
CA ALA A 139 -7.14 -50.67 -21.87
C ALA A 139 -8.31 -50.74 -22.87
N VAL A 140 -9.03 -49.64 -23.06
CA VAL A 140 -10.12 -49.52 -24.05
C VAL A 140 -9.57 -49.54 -25.46
N GLU A 141 -8.49 -48.80 -25.74
CA GLU A 141 -7.80 -48.80 -27.02
C GLU A 141 -7.30 -50.20 -27.40
N ASN A 142 -6.67 -50.91 -26.46
CA ASN A 142 -6.22 -52.29 -26.68
C ASN A 142 -7.38 -53.27 -26.93
N ARG A 143 -8.56 -53.06 -26.32
CA ARG A 143 -9.76 -53.84 -26.63
C ARG A 143 -10.30 -53.52 -28.02
N LEU A 144 -10.32 -52.23 -28.41
CA LEU A 144 -10.75 -51.77 -29.73
C LEU A 144 -9.84 -52.32 -30.84
N LEU A 145 -8.52 -52.31 -30.64
CA LEU A 145 -7.53 -52.92 -31.55
C LEU A 145 -7.75 -54.42 -31.74
N LYS A 146 -8.07 -55.17 -30.68
CA LYS A 146 -8.43 -56.60 -30.76
C LYS A 146 -9.76 -56.86 -31.46
N THR A 147 -10.72 -55.94 -31.41
CA THR A 147 -11.96 -56.02 -32.20
C THR A 147 -11.78 -55.59 -33.66
N SER A 148 -10.74 -54.82 -33.99
CA SER A 148 -10.45 -54.38 -35.37
C SER A 148 -9.93 -55.51 -36.28
N THR A 149 -9.34 -56.58 -35.71
CA THR A 149 -9.01 -57.81 -36.45
C THR A 149 -10.25 -58.52 -37.01
N VAL A 150 -11.46 -58.15 -36.56
CA VAL A 150 -12.75 -58.63 -37.10
C VAL A 150 -13.25 -57.73 -38.26
N LYS A 151 -12.76 -56.50 -38.42
CA LYS A 151 -13.14 -55.60 -39.53
C LYS A 151 -12.39 -55.87 -40.85
N ASN A 152 -11.29 -56.61 -40.84
CA ASN A 152 -10.55 -56.97 -42.06
C ASN A 152 -11.21 -58.05 -42.94
N ARG A 153 -12.46 -58.46 -42.67
CA ARG A 153 -13.25 -59.32 -43.58
C ARG A 153 -14.31 -58.59 -44.41
N LEU A 154 -14.52 -57.29 -44.21
CA LEU A 154 -15.55 -56.54 -44.94
C LEU A 154 -15.09 -55.12 -45.27
N SER A 155 -14.38 -54.95 -46.39
CA SER A 155 -14.51 -53.76 -47.26
C SER A 155 -13.49 -53.80 -48.42
N LYS A 156 -13.93 -54.36 -49.56
CA LYS A 156 -13.51 -53.84 -50.87
C LYS A 156 -14.59 -52.84 -51.28
N SER A 157 -14.33 -51.53 -51.19
CA SER A 157 -14.99 -50.53 -52.05
C SER A 157 -14.25 -49.18 -51.98
N PRO A 158 -13.84 -48.60 -53.12
CA PRO A 158 -13.00 -47.40 -53.18
C PRO A 158 -13.87 -46.13 -53.19
N MET A 159 -14.27 -45.64 -52.00
CA MET A 159 -14.90 -44.31 -51.87
C MET A 159 -14.43 -43.50 -50.66
N VAL A 160 -13.45 -43.97 -49.88
CA VAL A 160 -13.00 -43.28 -48.65
C VAL A 160 -11.65 -42.55 -48.82
N GLU A 161 -10.95 -42.76 -49.94
CA GLU A 161 -9.60 -42.22 -50.14
C GLU A 161 -9.58 -40.73 -50.54
N ASN A 162 -10.72 -40.17 -50.95
CA ASN A 162 -10.79 -38.79 -51.46
C ASN A 162 -11.21 -37.73 -50.41
N GLN A 163 -11.51 -38.15 -49.17
CA GLN A 163 -11.82 -37.23 -48.07
C GLN A 163 -10.64 -37.05 -47.10
N LEU A 164 -9.70 -38.00 -47.05
CA LEU A 164 -8.55 -37.93 -46.14
C LEU A 164 -7.43 -37.01 -46.65
N SER A 165 -7.26 -36.88 -47.98
CA SER A 165 -6.20 -36.06 -48.59
C SER A 165 -6.45 -34.55 -48.56
N LYS A 166 -7.69 -34.11 -48.35
CA LYS A 166 -8.03 -32.68 -48.21
C LYS A 166 -7.82 -32.16 -46.79
N SER A 167 -7.93 -33.02 -45.77
CA SER A 167 -7.75 -32.63 -44.36
C SER A 167 -6.27 -32.51 -43.96
N THR A 168 -5.36 -33.23 -44.63
CA THR A 168 -3.93 -33.25 -44.26
C THR A 168 -3.19 -32.01 -44.76
N LYS A 169 -3.57 -31.44 -45.92
CA LYS A 169 -2.92 -30.23 -46.47
C LYS A 169 -3.29 -28.93 -45.76
N GLN A 170 -4.41 -28.89 -45.03
CA GLN A 170 -4.77 -27.73 -44.19
C GLN A 170 -4.00 -27.70 -42.86
N ASN A 171 -3.55 -28.85 -42.35
CA ASN A 171 -2.80 -28.93 -41.09
C ASN A 171 -1.29 -28.65 -41.24
N GLU A 172 -0.71 -28.83 -42.42
CA GLU A 172 0.74 -28.59 -42.62
C GLU A 172 1.11 -27.11 -42.79
N GLN A 173 0.18 -26.24 -43.21
CA GLN A 173 0.44 -24.79 -43.32
C GLN A 173 0.36 -24.01 -42.00
N GLN A 174 -0.13 -24.63 -40.91
CA GLN A 174 -0.16 -24.01 -39.58
C GLN A 174 1.13 -24.18 -38.77
N VAL A 175 2.10 -24.98 -39.25
CA VAL A 175 3.27 -25.38 -38.45
C VAL A 175 4.54 -24.56 -38.73
N GLN A 176 4.53 -23.66 -39.71
CA GLN A 176 5.70 -22.83 -40.04
C GLN A 176 5.45 -21.32 -39.90
N ARG A 177 5.31 -20.81 -38.67
CA ARG A 177 5.73 -19.43 -38.31
C ARG A 177 6.17 -19.35 -36.83
N PRO A 178 7.42 -19.72 -36.50
CA PRO A 178 7.96 -19.56 -35.16
C PRO A 178 8.70 -18.21 -35.00
N PHE A 179 8.89 -17.80 -33.73
CA PHE A 179 9.85 -16.80 -33.20
C PHE A 179 9.40 -15.39 -32.78
N LYS A 180 8.16 -14.92 -33.00
CA LYS A 180 7.71 -13.61 -32.45
C LYS A 180 6.69 -13.70 -31.30
N GLN A 181 6.07 -14.85 -31.08
CA GLN A 181 5.06 -15.04 -30.03
C GLN A 181 5.62 -15.45 -28.66
N GLN A 182 6.91 -15.73 -28.54
CA GLN A 182 7.45 -16.32 -27.30
C GLN A 182 7.54 -15.33 -26.13
N TYR A 183 7.49 -14.01 -26.39
CA TYR A 183 7.39 -13.00 -25.33
C TYR A 183 5.96 -12.75 -24.84
N ASP A 184 4.92 -13.09 -25.63
CA ASP A 184 3.51 -12.85 -25.25
C ASP A 184 2.87 -14.04 -24.52
N THR A 185 3.39 -15.26 -24.70
CA THR A 185 2.76 -16.49 -24.18
C THR A 185 2.99 -16.73 -22.68
N ILE A 186 4.00 -16.11 -22.05
CA ILE A 186 4.19 -16.24 -20.60
C ILE A 186 3.06 -15.52 -19.83
N THR A 187 2.43 -14.50 -20.43
CA THR A 187 1.35 -13.71 -19.82
C THR A 187 -0.05 -14.30 -20.03
N ARG A 188 -0.23 -15.26 -20.96
CA ARG A 188 -1.56 -15.79 -21.34
C ARG A 188 -1.82 -17.22 -20.89
N ARG A 189 -1.67 -17.50 -19.60
CA ARG A 189 -2.36 -18.63 -18.95
C ARG A 189 -3.33 -18.12 -17.89
N LYS A 190 -4.35 -17.42 -18.36
CA LYS A 190 -5.53 -17.11 -17.56
C LYS A 190 -6.63 -18.10 -17.92
N ILE A 191 -6.79 -19.09 -17.04
CA ILE A 191 -8.00 -19.92 -17.00
C ILE A 191 -9.02 -19.05 -16.27
N TYR A 192 -9.79 -18.24 -17.01
CA TYR A 192 -10.79 -17.36 -16.42
C TYR A 192 -12.15 -18.00 -16.46
N THR A 193 -12.50 -18.65 -15.35
CA THR A 193 -13.89 -18.95 -15.03
C THR A 193 -14.40 -17.87 -14.08
N GLY A 194 -14.76 -16.69 -14.61
CA GLY A 194 -15.41 -15.62 -13.82
C GLY A 194 -14.56 -15.05 -12.69
N ASP A 195 -13.25 -14.91 -12.90
CA ASP A 195 -12.29 -14.45 -11.90
C ASP A 195 -11.86 -13.01 -12.20
N TRP A 196 -12.34 -12.07 -11.40
CA TRP A 196 -12.05 -10.63 -11.47
C TRP A 196 -10.62 -10.26 -11.02
N ASP A 197 -9.66 -11.18 -11.06
CA ASP A 197 -8.29 -10.89 -10.65
C ASP A 197 -7.62 -10.06 -11.76
N CYS A 198 -7.71 -8.72 -11.68
CA CYS A 198 -6.92 -7.86 -12.54
C CYS A 198 -5.45 -8.03 -12.14
N ASP A 199 -4.54 -8.14 -13.11
CA ASP A 199 -3.11 -8.31 -12.82
C ASP A 199 -2.68 -7.22 -11.84
N GLU A 200 -1.88 -7.57 -10.83
CA GLU A 200 -1.39 -6.66 -9.80
C GLU A 200 -0.67 -5.42 -10.40
N LEU A 201 -0.20 -5.54 -11.65
CA LEU A 201 0.37 -4.46 -12.48
C LEU A 201 -0.65 -3.51 -13.14
N LEU A 202 -1.95 -3.84 -13.20
CA LEU A 202 -3.00 -2.99 -13.78
C LEU A 202 -3.82 -2.25 -12.73
N CYS A 203 -3.47 -2.40 -11.44
CA CYS A 203 -4.02 -1.62 -10.33
C CYS A 203 -3.49 -0.16 -10.32
N TYR A 204 -3.39 0.48 -11.50
CA TYR A 204 -3.16 1.91 -11.61
C TYR A 204 -4.48 2.62 -11.34
N THR A 205 -4.84 2.73 -10.06
CA THR A 205 -5.50 3.94 -9.62
C THR A 205 -4.38 4.97 -9.59
N ASP A 206 -4.23 5.79 -10.63
CA ASP A 206 -3.57 7.06 -10.41
C ASP A 206 -4.43 7.73 -9.32
N ASP A 207 -3.88 7.86 -8.10
CA ASP A 207 -4.64 8.21 -6.88
C ASP A 207 -5.48 9.50 -7.03
N ASP A 208 -5.19 10.30 -8.07
CA ASP A 208 -5.83 11.57 -8.41
C ASP A 208 -7.24 11.45 -9.02
N ASP A 209 -7.69 10.28 -9.51
CA ASP A 209 -8.99 10.11 -10.21
C ASP A 209 -10.06 9.33 -9.39
N VAL A 210 -9.83 9.13 -8.09
CA VAL A 210 -10.79 8.47 -7.19
C VAL A 210 -11.66 9.50 -6.49
N ILE A 211 -12.99 9.39 -6.62
CA ILE A 211 -13.92 10.14 -5.79
C ILE A 211 -13.95 9.49 -4.40
N GLU A 212 -13.39 10.19 -3.42
CA GLU A 212 -13.33 9.71 -2.03
C GLU A 212 -14.70 9.68 -1.35
N ASP A 213 -14.94 8.63 -0.59
CA ASP A 213 -16.08 8.50 0.32
C ASP A 213 -16.04 9.56 1.43
N ASN A 214 -17.21 10.00 1.88
CA ASN A 214 -17.28 10.76 3.12
C ASN A 214 -16.78 9.89 4.29
N PRO A 215 -15.88 10.40 5.16
CA PRO A 215 -15.27 9.59 6.20
C PRO A 215 -16.28 9.28 7.32
N VAL A 216 -16.74 8.03 7.38
CA VAL A 216 -17.68 7.54 8.39
C VAL A 216 -17.16 6.26 9.02
N GLY A 217 -17.06 6.24 10.36
CA GLY A 217 -16.57 5.09 11.11
C GLY A 217 -17.46 3.85 10.92
N TRP A 218 -16.83 2.67 10.96
CA TRP A 218 -17.51 1.37 10.97
C TRP A 218 -18.53 1.26 12.11
N ASN A 219 -19.58 0.46 11.93
CA ASN A 219 -20.68 0.27 12.88
C ASN A 219 -21.50 1.54 13.17
N THR A 220 -21.32 2.60 12.39
CA THR A 220 -22.18 3.79 12.51
C THR A 220 -23.55 3.48 11.91
N SER A 221 -24.62 3.84 12.62
CA SER A 221 -25.98 3.77 12.08
C SER A 221 -26.09 4.57 10.77
N ASP A 222 -26.68 3.95 9.75
CA ASP A 222 -26.81 4.50 8.39
C ASP A 222 -25.48 4.82 7.71
N ARG A 223 -24.38 4.12 8.05
CA ARG A 223 -23.05 4.32 7.43
C ARG A 223 -23.11 4.32 5.90
N ALA A 224 -23.79 3.35 5.30
CA ALA A 224 -23.89 3.31 3.84
C ALA A 224 -24.49 4.56 3.21
N TYR A 225 -25.43 5.24 3.89
CA TYR A 225 -26.00 6.49 3.39
C TYR A 225 -25.03 7.66 3.62
N LYS A 226 -24.35 7.70 4.76
CA LYS A 226 -23.49 8.81 5.18
C LYS A 226 -22.14 8.86 4.47
N THR A 227 -21.70 7.73 3.92
CA THR A 227 -20.44 7.62 3.14
C THR A 227 -20.56 8.19 1.72
N LEU A 228 -21.76 8.53 1.25
CA LEU A 228 -22.01 9.06 -0.09
C LEU A 228 -21.21 10.36 -0.35
N PRO A 229 -20.32 10.40 -1.35
CA PRO A 229 -19.53 11.58 -1.70
C PRO A 229 -20.38 12.79 -2.13
N PRO A 230 -19.85 14.02 -1.97
CA PRO A 230 -20.45 15.21 -2.56
C PRO A 230 -20.59 15.09 -4.08
N GLY A 231 -21.66 15.67 -4.63
CA GLY A 231 -21.95 15.58 -6.07
C GLY A 231 -22.67 14.29 -6.50
N LEU A 232 -22.89 13.35 -5.56
CA LEU A 232 -23.78 12.21 -5.75
C LEU A 232 -25.00 12.32 -4.83
N ARG A 233 -26.09 11.65 -5.21
CA ARG A 233 -27.33 11.63 -4.44
C ARG A 233 -28.00 10.27 -4.49
N LEU A 234 -28.54 9.84 -3.35
CA LEU A 234 -29.41 8.67 -3.26
C LEU A 234 -30.86 9.07 -3.56
N ALA A 235 -31.52 8.33 -4.45
CA ALA A 235 -32.91 8.56 -4.82
C ALA A 235 -33.60 7.24 -5.18
N LYS A 236 -34.92 7.26 -5.36
CA LYS A 236 -35.63 6.12 -5.96
C LYS A 236 -35.07 5.85 -7.36
N SER A 237 -34.67 4.61 -7.61
CA SER A 237 -34.11 4.18 -8.90
C SER A 237 -35.10 4.41 -10.05
N THR A 238 -34.56 4.71 -11.23
CA THR A 238 -35.32 4.75 -12.48
C THR A 238 -35.73 3.35 -12.95
N ILE A 239 -35.10 2.32 -12.38
CA ILE A 239 -35.38 0.92 -12.67
C ILE A 239 -36.56 0.46 -11.80
N PRO A 240 -37.65 -0.06 -12.42
CA PRO A 240 -38.81 -0.53 -11.67
C PRO A 240 -38.43 -1.58 -10.63
N ASN A 241 -38.90 -1.38 -9.39
CA ASN A 241 -38.70 -2.29 -8.25
C ASN A 241 -37.23 -2.48 -7.80
N ALA A 242 -36.28 -1.66 -8.26
CA ALA A 242 -34.88 -1.72 -7.82
C ALA A 242 -34.60 -0.99 -6.49
N GLY A 243 -35.59 -0.28 -5.94
CA GLY A 243 -35.44 0.44 -4.67
C GLY A 243 -34.66 1.74 -4.82
N THR A 244 -33.60 1.92 -4.01
CA THR A 244 -32.74 3.11 -4.03
C THR A 244 -31.64 2.95 -5.07
N GLY A 245 -31.34 4.01 -5.82
CA GLY A 245 -30.24 4.12 -6.76
C GLY A 245 -29.34 5.32 -6.46
N VAL A 246 -28.16 5.33 -7.08
CA VAL A 246 -27.19 6.43 -6.98
C VAL A 246 -27.24 7.28 -8.24
N PHE A 247 -27.39 8.58 -8.08
CA PHE A 247 -27.46 9.55 -9.18
C PHE A 247 -26.31 10.54 -9.07
N SER A 248 -25.76 10.94 -10.21
CA SER A 248 -24.81 12.05 -10.27
C SER A 248 -25.55 13.38 -10.32
N ASP A 249 -25.21 14.32 -9.45
CA ASP A 249 -25.65 15.72 -9.55
C ASP A 249 -24.62 16.58 -10.32
N VAL A 250 -23.44 16.01 -10.64
CA VAL A 250 -22.36 16.64 -11.40
C VAL A 250 -22.04 15.88 -12.69
N PHE A 251 -21.17 16.45 -13.52
CA PHE A 251 -20.58 15.70 -14.63
C PHE A 251 -19.45 14.82 -14.10
N ILE A 252 -19.46 13.53 -14.43
CA ILE A 252 -18.38 12.60 -14.08
C ILE A 252 -17.72 12.13 -15.39
N PRO A 253 -16.44 12.42 -15.61
CA PRO A 253 -15.71 11.93 -16.78
C PRO A 253 -15.70 10.41 -16.88
N LYS A 254 -15.56 9.88 -18.09
CA LYS A 254 -15.14 8.49 -18.30
C LYS A 254 -13.79 8.22 -17.59
N GLY A 255 -13.66 7.06 -16.96
CA GLY A 255 -12.45 6.63 -16.28
C GLY A 255 -12.38 6.98 -14.79
N THR A 256 -13.35 7.72 -14.26
CA THR A 256 -13.41 8.08 -12.83
C THR A 256 -13.67 6.85 -11.97
N TYR A 257 -12.94 6.76 -10.86
CA TYR A 257 -13.01 5.65 -9.92
C TYR A 257 -13.84 5.98 -8.67
N PHE A 258 -14.48 4.93 -8.12
CA PHE A 258 -15.24 4.97 -6.87
C PHE A 258 -14.89 3.77 -5.99
N GLY A 259 -15.06 3.95 -4.67
CA GLY A 259 -14.91 2.88 -3.69
C GLY A 259 -13.65 3.02 -2.83
N PRO A 260 -13.20 1.93 -2.19
CA PRO A 260 -13.58 0.54 -2.43
C PRO A 260 -15.01 0.17 -1.96
N TYR A 261 -15.56 -0.93 -2.47
CA TYR A 261 -16.80 -1.55 -2.00
C TYR A 261 -16.58 -2.07 -0.57
N ASP A 262 -17.33 -1.52 0.37
CA ASP A 262 -17.26 -1.88 1.78
C ASP A 262 -18.28 -2.95 2.15
N GLY A 263 -17.87 -3.88 3.01
CA GLY A 263 -18.70 -4.96 3.51
C GLY A 263 -17.92 -5.88 4.44
N ASP A 264 -18.65 -6.75 5.13
CA ASP A 264 -18.05 -7.78 5.97
C ASP A 264 -17.33 -8.82 5.13
N VAL A 265 -16.14 -9.22 5.60
CA VAL A 265 -15.43 -10.35 5.02
C VAL A 265 -16.10 -11.64 5.49
N VAL A 266 -16.58 -12.40 4.52
CA VAL A 266 -17.24 -13.68 4.74
C VAL A 266 -16.43 -14.78 4.05
N TYR A 267 -16.42 -15.98 4.63
CA TYR A 267 -15.70 -17.17 4.14
C TYR A 267 -16.69 -18.33 3.95
N ARG A 268 -17.77 -18.11 3.18
CA ARG A 268 -18.85 -19.10 2.98
C ARG A 268 -18.56 -20.08 1.84
N SER A 269 -19.33 -21.17 1.72
CA SER A 269 -19.32 -22.03 0.54
C SER A 269 -20.07 -21.36 -0.63
N PHE A 270 -19.79 -21.75 -1.89
CA PHE A 270 -20.41 -21.17 -3.11
C PHE A 270 -21.95 -21.10 -3.03
N GLN A 271 -22.59 -22.11 -2.46
CA GLN A 271 -24.04 -22.21 -2.30
C GLN A 271 -24.63 -21.23 -1.28
N GLN A 272 -23.82 -20.76 -0.33
CA GLN A 272 -24.26 -19.81 0.70
C GLN A 272 -24.06 -18.35 0.26
N TYR A 273 -23.13 -18.09 -0.67
CA TYR A 273 -22.93 -16.76 -1.27
C TYR A 273 -24.03 -16.36 -2.24
N ASN A 274 -24.52 -17.31 -3.03
CA ASN A 274 -25.62 -17.08 -3.96
C ASN A 274 -26.96 -16.74 -3.28
N LYS A 275 -26.97 -16.63 -1.93
CA LYS A 275 -28.11 -16.15 -1.14
C LYS A 275 -27.98 -14.68 -0.72
N GLY A 276 -26.77 -14.11 -0.68
CA GLY A 276 -26.57 -12.71 -0.31
C GLY A 276 -26.79 -11.81 -1.52
N GLU A 277 -27.71 -10.85 -1.41
CA GLU A 277 -28.03 -9.93 -2.51
C GLU A 277 -26.92 -8.89 -2.76
N TYR A 278 -26.01 -8.68 -1.80
CA TYR A 278 -25.00 -7.62 -1.80
C TYR A 278 -23.57 -8.16 -1.62
N VAL A 279 -23.23 -9.28 -2.26
CA VAL A 279 -21.92 -9.93 -2.08
C VAL A 279 -21.07 -9.88 -3.35
N PHE A 280 -19.90 -9.26 -3.25
CA PHE A 280 -18.83 -9.42 -4.24
C PHE A 280 -17.91 -10.58 -3.87
N THR A 281 -17.54 -11.39 -4.86
CA THR A 281 -16.57 -12.48 -4.66
C THR A 281 -15.18 -11.97 -5.01
N ILE A 282 -14.24 -12.11 -4.07
CA ILE A 282 -12.84 -11.71 -4.22
C ILE A 282 -12.00 -12.92 -4.62
N TYR A 283 -11.16 -12.74 -5.63
CA TYR A 283 -10.28 -13.76 -6.19
C TYR A 283 -8.82 -13.41 -5.95
N LYS A 284 -7.97 -14.42 -5.86
CA LYS A 284 -6.52 -14.28 -5.77
C LYS A 284 -5.86 -15.48 -6.44
N LEU A 285 -5.02 -15.23 -7.43
CA LEU A 285 -4.35 -16.25 -8.23
C LEU A 285 -5.34 -17.24 -8.89
N GLY A 286 -6.43 -16.69 -9.45
CA GLY A 286 -7.47 -17.48 -10.11
C GLY A 286 -8.24 -18.42 -9.17
N LYS A 287 -8.25 -18.10 -7.87
CA LYS A 287 -9.00 -18.85 -6.85
C LYS A 287 -9.78 -17.89 -6.00
N ARG A 288 -11.01 -18.25 -5.71
CA ARG A 288 -11.82 -17.51 -4.74
C ARG A 288 -11.12 -17.46 -3.39
N LEU A 289 -10.90 -16.26 -2.89
CA LEU A 289 -10.31 -15.99 -1.58
C LEU A 289 -11.40 -15.86 -0.51
N PHE A 290 -12.27 -14.86 -0.63
CA PHE A 290 -13.38 -14.58 0.28
C PHE A 290 -14.52 -13.85 -0.45
N GLY A 291 -15.63 -13.58 0.24
CA GLY A 291 -16.66 -12.66 -0.24
C GLY A 291 -16.72 -11.39 0.61
N ARG A 292 -17.13 -10.28 0.02
CA ARG A 292 -17.38 -9.01 0.71
C ARG A 292 -18.87 -8.71 0.69
N ASP A 293 -19.50 -8.79 1.86
CA ASP A 293 -20.95 -8.73 2.04
C ASP A 293 -21.36 -7.35 2.57
N ALA A 294 -22.02 -6.55 1.72
CA ALA A 294 -22.55 -5.24 2.07
C ALA A 294 -24.03 -5.29 2.51
N GLY A 295 -24.53 -6.46 2.91
CA GLY A 295 -25.86 -6.63 3.48
C GLY A 295 -26.11 -5.71 4.68
N PRO A 296 -25.27 -5.73 5.72
CA PRO A 296 -25.39 -4.83 6.87
C PRO A 296 -25.08 -3.37 6.47
N ILE A 297 -26.00 -2.44 6.75
CA ILE A 297 -25.91 -1.02 6.35
C ILE A 297 -24.78 -0.29 7.10
N GLU A 298 -24.53 -0.70 8.34
CA GLU A 298 -23.52 -0.18 9.25
C GLU A 298 -22.09 -0.66 8.92
N MET A 299 -21.97 -1.72 8.10
CA MET A 299 -20.71 -2.31 7.62
C MET A 299 -20.48 -2.09 6.13
N SER A 300 -21.31 -1.29 5.46
CA SER A 300 -21.21 -1.02 4.02
C SER A 300 -21.09 0.47 3.73
N ASN A 301 -20.81 0.79 2.47
CA ASN A 301 -20.79 2.17 1.96
C ASN A 301 -21.85 2.37 0.87
N TRP A 302 -21.92 3.58 0.35
CA TRP A 302 -22.90 4.01 -0.63
C TRP A 302 -22.91 3.18 -1.94
N THR A 303 -21.77 2.56 -2.29
CA THR A 303 -21.64 1.77 -3.53
C THR A 303 -22.59 0.55 -3.56
N ARG A 304 -23.09 0.10 -2.40
CA ARG A 304 -24.12 -0.94 -2.30
C ARG A 304 -25.44 -0.59 -3.00
N PHE A 305 -25.71 0.70 -3.24
CA PHE A 305 -26.94 1.20 -3.86
C PHE A 305 -26.84 1.35 -5.39
N LEU A 306 -25.70 1.01 -6.00
CA LEU A 306 -25.56 0.97 -7.45
C LEU A 306 -26.43 -0.16 -8.03
N ASN A 307 -27.23 0.14 -9.05
CA ASN A 307 -28.19 -0.81 -9.62
C ASN A 307 -27.70 -1.48 -10.92
N CYS A 308 -28.36 -2.58 -11.29
CA CYS A 308 -28.10 -3.28 -12.55
C CYS A 308 -28.85 -2.63 -13.71
N PRO A 309 -28.18 -2.21 -14.80
CA PRO A 309 -28.85 -1.64 -15.97
C PRO A 309 -29.72 -2.68 -16.68
N ARG A 310 -30.74 -2.24 -17.40
CA ARG A 310 -31.66 -3.11 -18.15
C ARG A 310 -31.11 -3.48 -19.54
N ASP A 311 -30.30 -2.59 -20.09
CA ASP A 311 -29.65 -2.73 -21.39
C ASP A 311 -28.28 -2.05 -21.40
N PHE A 312 -27.56 -2.24 -22.50
CA PHE A 312 -26.22 -1.70 -22.67
C PHE A 312 -26.15 -0.15 -22.71
N LEU A 313 -27.22 0.52 -23.13
CA LEU A 313 -27.23 1.99 -23.24
C LEU A 313 -27.25 2.64 -21.85
N GLU A 314 -27.82 1.94 -20.86
CA GLU A 314 -27.87 2.39 -19.47
C GLU A 314 -26.58 2.09 -18.69
N LEU A 315 -25.81 1.06 -19.10
CA LEU A 315 -24.54 0.70 -18.47
C LEU A 315 -23.55 1.87 -18.55
N ASN A 316 -23.05 2.34 -17.42
CA ASN A 316 -22.07 3.42 -17.39
C ASN A 316 -20.97 3.22 -16.35
N VAL A 317 -21.06 2.16 -15.55
CA VAL A 317 -20.06 1.78 -14.54
C VAL A 317 -19.69 0.31 -14.71
N GLU A 318 -18.42 -0.03 -14.53
CA GLU A 318 -17.94 -1.41 -14.40
C GLU A 318 -17.30 -1.66 -13.04
N PRO A 319 -17.45 -2.85 -12.44
CA PRO A 319 -16.69 -3.24 -11.27
C PRO A 319 -15.29 -3.75 -11.67
N MET A 320 -14.28 -3.38 -10.89
CA MET A 320 -12.90 -3.80 -11.08
C MET A 320 -12.32 -4.21 -9.73
N GLN A 321 -11.84 -5.45 -9.59
CA GLN A 321 -11.18 -5.85 -8.35
C GLN A 321 -9.69 -5.50 -8.43
N CYS A 322 -9.22 -4.60 -7.58
CA CYS A 322 -7.81 -4.29 -7.40
C CYS A 322 -7.30 -4.87 -6.08
N ARG A 323 -6.30 -5.75 -6.17
CA ARG A 323 -5.85 -6.56 -5.03
C ARG A 323 -7.05 -7.31 -4.42
N GLU A 324 -7.33 -7.08 -3.14
CA GLU A 324 -8.43 -7.74 -2.39
C GLU A 324 -9.65 -6.81 -2.18
N HIS A 325 -9.77 -5.76 -3.01
CA HIS A 325 -10.85 -4.76 -2.96
C HIS A 325 -11.54 -4.66 -4.32
N VAL A 326 -12.82 -4.28 -4.31
CA VAL A 326 -13.57 -3.96 -5.53
C VAL A 326 -13.73 -2.45 -5.62
N TYR A 327 -13.37 -1.89 -6.75
CA TYR A 327 -13.63 -0.50 -7.13
C TYR A 327 -14.63 -0.48 -8.28
N PHE A 328 -15.16 0.69 -8.57
CA PHE A 328 -16.03 0.91 -9.71
C PHE A 328 -15.42 1.99 -10.59
N ARG A 329 -15.48 1.82 -11.91
CA ARG A 329 -14.97 2.78 -12.89
C ARG A 329 -16.07 3.20 -13.85
N THR A 330 -16.18 4.48 -14.15
CA THR A 330 -17.07 4.94 -15.23
C THR A 330 -16.50 4.50 -16.60
N ILE A 331 -17.31 3.83 -17.41
CA ILE A 331 -16.90 3.41 -18.76
C ILE A 331 -17.23 4.47 -19.83
N ARG A 332 -17.99 5.50 -19.46
CA ARG A 332 -18.40 6.61 -20.32
C ARG A 332 -18.71 7.83 -19.45
N ASP A 333 -18.77 9.00 -20.09
CA ASP A 333 -19.15 10.23 -19.41
C ASP A 333 -20.55 10.13 -18.82
N VAL A 334 -20.71 10.51 -17.55
CA VAL A 334 -21.98 10.53 -16.84
C VAL A 334 -22.42 11.98 -16.65
N LYS A 335 -23.54 12.34 -17.29
CA LYS A 335 -24.14 13.68 -17.16
C LYS A 335 -24.88 13.83 -15.82
N PRO A 336 -25.05 15.06 -15.31
CA PRO A 336 -25.92 15.32 -14.18
C PRO A 336 -27.34 14.74 -14.38
N GLY A 337 -27.93 14.23 -13.30
CA GLY A 337 -29.24 13.57 -13.25
C GLY A 337 -29.25 12.11 -13.71
N ARG A 338 -28.12 11.53 -14.15
CA ARG A 338 -28.04 10.13 -14.58
C ARG A 338 -27.77 9.19 -13.40
N GLU A 339 -28.41 8.02 -13.43
CA GLU A 339 -28.17 6.94 -12.47
C GLU A 339 -26.86 6.21 -12.82
N LEU A 340 -26.08 5.88 -11.81
CA LEU A 340 -24.88 5.05 -11.93
C LEU A 340 -25.27 3.57 -11.87
N LEU A 341 -24.94 2.82 -12.91
CA LEU A 341 -25.42 1.47 -13.17
C LEU A 341 -24.29 0.56 -13.65
N PHE A 342 -24.15 -0.60 -13.01
CA PHE A 342 -23.16 -1.63 -13.38
C PHE A 342 -23.81 -3.00 -13.52
N PHE A 343 -23.26 -3.86 -14.37
CA PHE A 343 -23.84 -5.18 -14.61
C PHE A 343 -23.52 -6.15 -13.47
N TYR A 344 -24.56 -6.70 -12.81
CA TYR A 344 -24.41 -7.63 -11.67
C TYR A 344 -23.86 -9.02 -12.04
N GLY A 345 -23.64 -9.26 -13.34
CA GLY A 345 -23.18 -10.53 -13.87
C GLY A 345 -24.33 -11.39 -14.43
N ARG A 346 -23.97 -12.26 -15.38
CA ARG A 346 -24.91 -12.99 -16.24
C ARG A 346 -25.94 -13.81 -15.47
N ASN A 347 -25.51 -14.56 -14.47
CA ASN A 347 -26.41 -15.43 -13.69
C ASN A 347 -27.43 -14.61 -12.89
N TYR A 348 -26.99 -13.52 -12.26
CA TYR A 348 -27.91 -12.67 -11.49
C TYR A 348 -28.88 -11.96 -12.42
N ALA A 349 -28.38 -11.31 -13.48
CA ALA A 349 -29.19 -10.63 -14.48
C ALA A 349 -30.28 -11.55 -15.08
N LYS A 350 -29.90 -12.77 -15.50
CA LYS A 350 -30.81 -13.73 -16.12
C LYS A 350 -31.83 -14.32 -15.13
N TYR A 351 -31.36 -14.86 -14.01
CA TYR A 351 -32.21 -15.67 -13.12
C TYR A 351 -32.91 -14.88 -12.02
N LYS A 352 -32.42 -13.69 -11.67
CA LYS A 352 -33.02 -12.82 -10.63
C LYS A 352 -33.73 -11.61 -11.23
N LEU A 353 -33.15 -10.98 -12.24
CA LEU A 353 -33.71 -9.75 -12.82
C LEU A 353 -34.50 -9.98 -14.12
N GLY A 354 -34.43 -11.17 -14.70
CA GLY A 354 -35.11 -11.49 -15.97
C GLY A 354 -34.53 -10.76 -17.19
N ILE A 355 -33.30 -10.24 -17.09
CA ILE A 355 -32.61 -9.56 -18.19
C ILE A 355 -32.09 -10.62 -19.16
N ARG A 356 -32.45 -10.50 -20.45
CA ARG A 356 -32.00 -11.42 -21.51
C ARG A 356 -30.68 -10.94 -22.10
N GLU A 357 -29.67 -11.80 -22.06
CA GLU A 357 -28.33 -11.58 -22.62
C GLU A 357 -28.38 -11.11 -24.09
N GLU A 358 -29.18 -11.78 -24.92
CA GLU A 358 -29.41 -11.43 -26.33
C GLU A 358 -29.95 -10.00 -26.53
N ALA A 359 -30.75 -9.49 -25.58
CA ALA A 359 -31.30 -8.13 -25.64
C ALA A 359 -30.27 -7.10 -25.18
N PHE A 360 -29.49 -7.44 -24.16
CA PHE A 360 -28.42 -6.59 -23.63
C PHE A 360 -27.30 -6.39 -24.68
N CYS A 361 -26.87 -7.48 -25.33
CA CYS A 361 -25.75 -7.49 -26.28
C CYS A 361 -26.07 -6.94 -27.67
N LYS A 362 -27.35 -6.85 -28.03
CA LYS A 362 -27.77 -6.17 -29.28
C LYS A 362 -27.45 -4.68 -29.27
N GLY A 363 -27.56 -4.02 -28.12
CA GLY A 363 -27.22 -2.60 -27.98
C GLY A 363 -25.72 -2.34 -28.18
N TYR A 364 -24.87 -3.29 -27.76
CA TYR A 364 -23.42 -3.22 -27.90
C TYR A 364 -22.94 -3.32 -29.35
N ASN A 365 -23.47 -4.25 -30.14
CA ASN A 365 -23.08 -4.39 -31.56
C ASN A 365 -23.41 -3.15 -32.42
N ALA A 366 -24.26 -2.24 -31.92
CA ALA A 366 -24.62 -0.99 -32.58
C ALA A 366 -23.70 0.19 -32.19
N SER A 367 -22.93 0.08 -31.10
CA SER A 367 -22.06 1.14 -30.57
C SER A 367 -20.60 0.85 -30.91
N GLN A 368 -19.96 1.69 -31.73
CA GLN A 368 -18.52 1.64 -32.02
C GLN A 368 -17.71 2.13 -30.80
N GLU A 369 -17.71 1.36 -29.70
CA GLU A 369 -17.07 1.77 -28.45
C GLU A 369 -15.56 1.48 -28.41
N ASP A 370 -14.90 2.08 -27.41
CA ASP A 370 -13.49 1.91 -27.08
C ASP A 370 -13.10 0.41 -27.00
N PRO A 371 -11.95 -0.01 -27.58
CA PRO A 371 -11.47 -1.39 -27.51
C PRO A 371 -11.46 -2.01 -26.11
N ILE A 372 -11.16 -1.22 -25.06
CA ILE A 372 -11.12 -1.71 -23.67
C ILE A 372 -12.53 -2.08 -23.18
N ILE A 373 -13.51 -1.23 -23.50
CA ILE A 373 -14.92 -1.46 -23.15
C ILE A 373 -15.46 -2.65 -23.95
N SER A 374 -15.08 -2.74 -25.22
CA SER A 374 -15.40 -3.86 -26.11
C SER A 374 -14.93 -5.20 -25.56
N GLU A 375 -13.71 -5.28 -25.02
CA GLU A 375 -13.17 -6.48 -24.37
C GLU A 375 -13.96 -6.85 -23.11
N TYR A 376 -14.20 -5.88 -22.20
CA TYR A 376 -15.00 -6.10 -21.00
C TYR A 376 -16.39 -6.68 -21.32
N ILE A 377 -17.11 -6.07 -22.27
CA ILE A 377 -18.46 -6.49 -22.65
C ILE A 377 -18.45 -7.88 -23.28
N SER A 378 -17.51 -8.12 -24.21
CA SER A 378 -17.40 -9.40 -24.90
C SER A 378 -17.07 -10.55 -23.94
N GLU A 379 -16.27 -10.31 -22.90
CA GLU A 379 -15.83 -11.35 -21.99
C GLU A 379 -16.79 -11.57 -20.81
N HIS A 380 -17.36 -10.49 -20.27
CA HIS A 380 -18.07 -10.52 -18.99
C HIS A 380 -19.58 -10.44 -19.13
N ILE A 381 -20.08 -9.94 -20.26
CA ILE A 381 -21.51 -9.67 -20.47
C ILE A 381 -22.12 -10.54 -21.59
N CYS A 382 -21.45 -10.73 -22.73
CA CYS A 382 -22.08 -11.24 -23.97
C CYS A 382 -21.81 -12.71 -24.41
#